data_AF-A0A523QUU6-F1
#
_entry.id   AF-A0A523QUU6-F1
#
_cell.length_a   1.000
_cell.length_b   1.000
_cell.length_c   1.000
_cell.angle_alpha   90.00
_cell.angle_beta   90.00
_cell.angle_gamma   90.00
#
_symmetry.space_group_name_H-M   'P 1'
#
loop_
_entity.id
_entity.type
_entity.pdbx_description
1 polymer ?
#
loop_
_entity_poly.entity_id
_entity_poly.type
_entity_poly.pdbx_seq_one_letter_code
_entity_poly.pdbx_strand_id
1 'polypeptide(L)'
;MTAKLIDGKAIAKQVRADLTEKVAARVEAGKSVPGLATVLVGDDPASAVYVRSKQRACKRAGIYSINVPLPADISQEELEAKVAELNANPEIHGILVQLPLPEGLDEEKVLNTISIE
;
A
#
# COMPACT_ATOMS: atom_id res chain seq x y z
N MET A 1 -4.20 40.18 8.92
CA MET A 1 -4.47 39.15 7.90
C MET A 1 -4.79 37.84 8.62
N THR A 2 -5.91 37.21 8.31
CA THR A 2 -6.25 35.88 8.85
C THR A 2 -5.56 34.79 8.02
N ALA A 3 -5.24 33.66 8.64
CA ALA A 3 -4.63 32.53 7.96
C ALA A 3 -5.55 31.97 6.86
N LYS A 4 -4.98 31.60 5.72
CA LYS A 4 -5.72 30.85 4.68
C LYS A 4 -5.83 29.40 5.09
N LEU A 5 -7.05 28.86 5.07
CA LEU A 5 -7.28 27.43 5.31
C LEU A 5 -6.76 26.62 4.12
N ILE A 6 -5.89 25.65 4.40
CA ILE A 6 -5.49 24.64 3.42
C ILE A 6 -6.55 23.52 3.48
N ASP A 7 -7.43 23.47 2.49
CA ASP A 7 -8.46 22.42 2.39
C ASP A 7 -7.87 21.11 1.84
N GLY A 8 -7.39 20.27 2.75
CA GLY A 8 -6.85 18.95 2.42
C GLY A 8 -7.85 18.02 1.73
N LYS A 9 -9.17 18.20 1.90
CA LYS A 9 -10.17 17.36 1.23
C LYS A 9 -10.27 17.72 -0.25
N ALA A 10 -10.33 19.01 -0.56
CA ALA A 10 -10.32 19.49 -1.95
C ALA A 10 -9.05 19.07 -2.67
N ILE A 11 -7.88 19.28 -2.03
CA ILE A 11 -6.58 18.90 -2.59
C ILE A 11 -6.48 17.39 -2.81
N ALA A 12 -6.86 16.57 -1.83
CA ALA A 12 -6.81 15.11 -1.98
C ALA A 12 -7.75 14.60 -3.08
N LYS A 13 -8.91 15.25 -3.30
CA LYS A 13 -9.82 14.90 -4.40
C LYS A 13 -9.16 15.18 -5.75
N GLN A 14 -8.51 16.34 -5.91
CA GLN A 14 -7.82 16.71 -7.14
C GLN A 14 -6.67 15.74 -7.43
N VAL A 15 -5.78 15.48 -6.46
CA VAL A 15 -4.65 14.55 -6.62
C VAL A 15 -5.10 13.16 -7.06
N ARG A 16 -6.23 12.66 -6.54
CA ARG A 16 -6.76 11.34 -6.93
C ARG A 16 -7.35 11.33 -8.34
N ALA A 17 -7.96 12.43 -8.78
CA ALA A 17 -8.46 12.55 -10.15
C ALA A 17 -7.28 12.53 -11.13
N ASP A 18 -6.26 13.37 -10.90
CA ASP A 18 -5.05 13.44 -11.70
C ASP A 18 -4.32 12.09 -11.76
N LEU A 19 -4.27 11.37 -10.63
CA LEU A 19 -3.67 10.03 -10.57
C LEU A 19 -4.41 9.04 -11.47
N THR A 20 -5.75 9.09 -11.49
CA THR A 20 -6.58 8.20 -12.30
C THR A 20 -6.31 8.43 -13.79
N GLU A 21 -6.23 9.69 -14.22
CA GLU A 21 -5.90 10.05 -15.60
C GLU A 21 -4.49 9.58 -15.99
N LYS A 22 -3.51 9.75 -15.10
CA LYS A 22 -2.12 9.30 -15.33
C LYS A 22 -2.02 7.78 -15.47
N VAL A 23 -2.74 7.02 -14.65
CA VAL A 23 -2.75 5.57 -14.74
C VAL A 23 -3.42 5.12 -16.04
N ALA A 24 -4.55 5.73 -16.42
CA ALA A 24 -5.21 5.45 -17.69
C ALA A 24 -4.28 5.71 -18.89
N ALA A 25 -3.66 6.89 -18.96
CA ALA A 25 -2.73 7.25 -20.04
C ALA A 25 -1.51 6.31 -20.09
N ARG A 26 -1.02 5.85 -18.94
CA ARG A 26 0.07 4.86 -18.86
C ARG A 26 -0.33 3.54 -19.53
N VAL A 27 -1.53 3.05 -19.23
CA VAL A 27 -2.07 1.80 -19.78
C VAL A 27 -2.35 1.93 -21.27
N GLU A 28 -2.93 3.04 -21.73
CA GLU A 28 -3.14 3.34 -23.15
C GLU A 28 -1.83 3.39 -23.94
N ALA A 29 -0.75 3.85 -23.31
CA ALA A 29 0.60 3.82 -23.87
C ALA A 29 1.26 2.42 -23.85
N GLY A 30 0.53 1.36 -23.50
CA GLY A 30 1.01 -0.03 -23.49
C GLY A 30 1.94 -0.37 -22.33
N LYS A 31 2.05 0.49 -21.30
CA LYS A 31 2.89 0.22 -20.11
C LYS A 31 2.13 -0.57 -19.06
N SER A 32 2.86 -1.25 -18.18
CA SER A 32 2.30 -2.02 -17.06
C SER A 32 1.38 -1.19 -16.17
N VAL A 33 0.29 -1.80 -15.70
CA VAL A 33 -0.56 -1.23 -14.65
C VAL A 33 0.25 -1.16 -13.35
N PRO A 34 0.28 -0.01 -12.64
CA PRO A 34 0.95 0.05 -11.34
C PRO A 34 0.27 -0.89 -10.34
N GLY A 35 1.08 -1.56 -9.51
CA GLY A 35 0.61 -2.50 -8.51
C GLY A 35 1.05 -2.13 -7.10
N LEU A 36 0.14 -2.23 -6.14
CA LEU A 36 0.40 -2.00 -4.71
C LEU A 36 -0.04 -3.21 -3.88
N ALA A 37 0.93 -3.87 -3.23
CA ALA A 37 0.66 -4.87 -2.21
C ALA A 37 0.54 -4.23 -0.83
N THR A 38 -0.44 -4.67 -0.04
CA THR A 38 -0.55 -4.30 1.38
C THR A 38 -0.41 -5.54 2.24
N VAL A 39 0.47 -5.51 3.23
CA VAL A 39 0.67 -6.57 4.22
C VAL A 39 0.03 -6.14 5.53
N LEU A 40 -0.87 -6.96 6.06
CA LEU A 40 -1.54 -6.74 7.34
C LEU A 40 -1.29 -7.96 8.23
N VAL A 41 -0.65 -7.75 9.38
CA VAL A 41 -0.38 -8.81 10.36
C VAL A 41 -1.36 -8.67 11.52
N GLY A 42 -2.09 -9.74 11.80
CA GLY A 42 -3.15 -9.77 12.80
C GLY A 42 -4.45 -9.08 12.38
N ASP A 43 -5.35 -8.91 13.34
CA ASP A 43 -6.76 -8.58 13.11
C ASP A 43 -7.19 -7.24 13.72
N ASP A 44 -6.28 -6.27 13.88
CA ASP A 44 -6.65 -4.95 14.39
C ASP A 44 -7.75 -4.31 13.50
N PRO A 45 -8.97 -4.08 14.04
CA PRO A 45 -10.08 -3.55 13.26
C PRO A 45 -9.79 -2.17 12.67
N ALA A 46 -8.99 -1.35 13.36
CA ALA A 46 -8.62 -0.02 12.88
C ALA A 46 -7.70 -0.13 11.66
N SER A 47 -6.66 -0.95 11.74
CA SER A 47 -5.76 -1.27 10.63
C SER A 47 -6.51 -1.82 9.42
N ALA A 48 -7.47 -2.72 9.63
CA ALA A 48 -8.30 -3.26 8.54
C ALA A 48 -9.12 -2.16 7.82
N VAL A 49 -9.61 -1.14 8.53
CA VAL A 49 -10.30 0.01 7.91
C VAL A 49 -9.35 0.82 7.04
N TYR A 50 -8.13 1.08 7.51
CA TYR A 50 -7.14 1.83 6.72
C TYR A 50 -6.72 1.08 5.47
N VAL A 51 -6.46 -0.22 5.57
CA VAL A 51 -6.12 -1.07 4.42
C VAL A 51 -7.26 -1.07 3.40
N ARG A 52 -8.51 -1.27 3.81
CA ARG A 52 -9.68 -1.19 2.91
C ARG A 52 -9.79 0.16 2.22
N SER A 53 -9.51 1.25 2.93
CA SER A 53 -9.53 2.59 2.34
C SER A 53 -8.45 2.75 1.27
N LYS A 54 -7.23 2.27 1.53
CA LYS A 54 -6.11 2.28 0.56
C LYS A 54 -6.45 1.45 -0.68
N GLN A 55 -6.96 0.23 -0.51
CA GLN A 55 -7.38 -0.61 -1.64
C GLN A 55 -8.47 0.06 -2.48
N ARG A 56 -9.46 0.69 -1.83
CA ARG A 56 -10.53 1.41 -2.53
C ARG A 56 -9.97 2.60 -3.31
N ALA A 57 -8.96 3.29 -2.80
CA ALA A 57 -8.29 4.37 -3.50
C ALA A 57 -7.52 3.85 -4.72
N CYS A 58 -6.75 2.76 -4.57
CA CYS A 58 -6.05 2.11 -5.69
C CYS A 58 -7.03 1.68 -6.79
N LYS A 59 -8.11 0.98 -6.42
CA LYS A 59 -9.12 0.52 -7.38
C LYS A 59 -9.76 1.69 -8.13
N ARG A 60 -10.04 2.80 -7.45
CA ARG A 60 -10.60 4.01 -8.10
C ARG A 60 -9.61 4.65 -9.07
N ALA A 61 -8.31 4.58 -8.78
CA ALA A 61 -7.25 5.11 -9.62
C ALA A 61 -6.82 4.15 -10.74
N GLY A 62 -7.42 2.95 -10.86
CA GLY A 62 -7.01 1.95 -11.84
C GLY A 62 -5.71 1.22 -11.49
N ILE A 63 -5.26 1.31 -10.24
CA ILE A 63 -4.05 0.65 -9.72
C ILE A 63 -4.42 -0.78 -9.29
N TYR A 64 -3.63 -1.75 -9.74
CA TYR A 64 -3.73 -3.13 -9.28
C TYR A 64 -3.38 -3.19 -7.78
N SER A 65 -4.19 -3.85 -6.97
CA SER A 65 -3.96 -3.89 -5.54
C SER A 65 -4.31 -5.24 -4.95
N ILE A 66 -3.39 -5.76 -4.14
CA ILE A 66 -3.57 -7.00 -3.40
C ILE A 66 -3.41 -6.71 -1.91
N ASN A 67 -4.17 -7.45 -1.09
CA ASN A 67 -4.01 -7.44 0.35
C ASN A 67 -3.60 -8.83 0.82
N VAL A 68 -2.56 -8.87 1.64
CA VAL A 68 -1.97 -10.07 2.20
C VAL A 68 -2.22 -10.05 3.71
N PRO A 69 -3.36 -10.60 4.16
CA PRO A 69 -3.59 -10.80 5.59
C PRO A 69 -2.70 -11.96 6.08
N LEU A 70 -2.00 -11.73 7.18
CA LEU A 70 -1.13 -12.69 7.85
C LEU A 70 -1.58 -12.83 9.30
N PRO A 71 -1.47 -14.02 9.89
CA PRO A 71 -1.92 -14.24 11.25
C PRO A 71 -1.02 -13.51 12.25
N ALA A 72 -1.55 -13.19 13.44
CA ALA A 72 -0.82 -12.42 14.45
C ALA A 72 0.37 -13.17 15.08
N ASP A 73 0.39 -14.50 14.96
CA ASP A 73 1.43 -15.41 15.46
C ASP A 73 2.47 -15.78 14.39
N ILE A 74 2.46 -15.12 13.23
CA ILE A 74 3.46 -15.33 12.19
C ILE A 74 4.88 -15.07 12.73
N SER A 75 5.84 -15.88 12.33
CA SER A 75 7.24 -15.64 12.66
C SER A 75 7.83 -14.48 11.85
N GLN A 76 8.90 -13.89 12.38
CA GLN A 76 9.67 -12.85 11.67
C GLN A 76 10.15 -13.34 10.31
N GLU A 77 10.69 -14.56 10.24
CA GLU A 77 11.23 -15.14 9.01
C GLU A 77 10.14 -15.36 7.95
N GLU A 78 8.96 -15.82 8.36
CA GLU A 78 7.81 -15.98 7.44
C GLU A 78 7.28 -14.65 6.92
N LEU A 79 7.26 -13.62 7.76
CA LEU A 79 6.88 -12.26 7.36
C LEU A 79 7.87 -11.68 6.35
N GLU A 80 9.17 -11.76 6.63
CA GLU A 80 10.23 -11.31 5.73
C GLU A 80 10.21 -12.10 4.40
N ALA A 81 10.00 -13.42 4.45
CA ALA A 81 9.86 -14.25 3.26
C ALA A 81 8.64 -13.84 2.42
N LYS A 82 7.52 -13.47 3.06
CA LYS A 82 6.34 -12.95 2.35
C LYS A 82 6.62 -11.62 1.68
N VAL A 83 7.35 -10.71 2.33
CA VAL A 83 7.78 -9.44 1.72
C VAL A 83 8.74 -9.70 0.56
N ALA A 84 9.66 -10.65 0.68
CA ALA A 84 10.56 -11.06 -0.40
C ALA A 84 9.81 -11.63 -1.62
N GLU A 85 8.77 -12.44 -1.40
CA GLU A 85 7.89 -12.93 -2.47
C GLU A 85 7.20 -11.77 -3.20
N LEU A 86 6.73 -10.77 -2.46
CA LEU A 86 6.11 -9.58 -3.04
C LEU A 86 7.11 -8.72 -3.83
N ASN A 87 8.35 -8.59 -3.35
CA ASN A 87 9.42 -7.89 -4.08
C ASN A 87 9.73 -8.57 -5.42
N ALA A 88 9.67 -9.91 -5.47
CA ALA A 88 9.94 -10.67 -6.68
C ALA A 88 8.77 -10.69 -7.68
N ASN A 89 7.60 -10.17 -7.29
CA ASN A 89 6.42 -10.17 -8.14
C ASN A 89 6.44 -8.99 -9.13
N PRO A 90 6.55 -9.23 -10.46
CA PRO A 90 6.64 -8.17 -11.46
C PRO A 90 5.34 -7.34 -11.61
N GLU A 91 4.22 -7.80 -11.05
CA GLU A 91 2.98 -7.02 -11.01
C GLU A 91 2.99 -5.98 -9.88
N ILE A 92 3.86 -6.13 -8.88
CA ILE A 92 3.91 -5.28 -7.68
C ILE A 92 5.04 -4.28 -7.82
N HIS A 93 4.70 -3.00 -7.71
CA HIS A 93 5.62 -1.87 -7.85
C HIS A 93 5.76 -1.08 -6.54
N GLY A 94 5.04 -1.52 -5.49
CA GLY A 94 5.05 -0.90 -4.18
C GLY A 94 4.49 -1.87 -3.16
N ILE A 95 5.10 -1.87 -1.98
CA ILE A 95 4.68 -2.69 -0.85
C ILE A 95 4.45 -1.77 0.34
N LEU A 96 3.34 -1.98 1.04
CA LEU A 96 3.01 -1.29 2.27
C LEU A 96 2.79 -2.30 3.37
N VAL A 97 3.65 -2.29 4.38
CA VAL A 97 3.46 -3.04 5.63
C VAL A 97 2.67 -2.16 6.60
N GLN A 98 1.52 -2.64 7.05
CA GLN A 98 0.66 -1.89 7.97
C GLN A 98 1.19 -2.03 9.40
N LEU A 99 1.46 -0.88 10.03
CA LEU A 99 1.93 -0.78 11.42
C LEU A 99 0.80 -0.38 12.38
N PRO A 100 0.93 -0.65 13.69
CA PRO A 100 2.03 -1.41 14.32
C PRO A 100 1.96 -2.92 14.02
N LEU A 101 3.11 -3.60 14.08
CA LEU A 101 3.14 -5.07 14.05
C LEU A 101 2.84 -5.66 15.44
N PRO A 102 2.37 -6.92 15.53
CA PRO A 102 2.29 -7.65 16.80
C PRO A 102 3.61 -7.66 17.59
N GLU A 103 3.51 -7.79 18.92
CA GLU A 103 4.68 -7.88 19.79
C GLU A 103 5.61 -9.04 19.41
N GLY A 104 6.91 -8.79 19.41
CA GLY A 104 7.93 -9.77 19.06
C GLY A 104 8.40 -9.72 17.60
N LEU A 105 7.71 -8.96 16.74
CA LEU A 105 8.18 -8.66 15.39
C LEU A 105 9.01 -7.38 15.35
N ASP A 106 10.07 -7.41 14.54
CA ASP A 106 10.98 -6.28 14.34
C ASP A 106 10.53 -5.50 13.10
N GLU A 107 9.83 -4.40 13.33
CA GLU A 107 9.29 -3.54 12.26
C GLU A 107 10.40 -3.01 11.34
N GLU A 108 11.56 -2.64 11.89
CA GLU A 108 12.66 -2.05 11.12
C GLU A 108 13.26 -3.08 10.17
N LYS A 109 13.46 -4.32 10.62
CA LYS A 109 13.92 -5.41 9.75
C LYS A 109 12.94 -5.70 8.61
N VAL A 110 11.64 -5.77 8.90
CA VAL A 110 10.62 -6.00 7.88
C VAL A 110 10.61 -4.86 6.84
N LEU A 111 10.65 -3.60 7.30
CA LEU A 111 10.67 -2.44 6.40
C LEU A 111 11.93 -2.40 5.53
N ASN A 112 13.10 -2.75 6.09
CA ASN A 112 14.35 -2.83 5.34
C ASN A 112 14.39 -3.97 4.31
N THR A 113 13.43 -4.90 4.37
CA THR A 113 13.29 -5.97 3.37
C THR A 113 12.56 -5.47 2.11
N ILE A 114 11.88 -4.33 2.15
CA ILE A 114 11.16 -3.79 0.99
C ILE A 114 12.17 -3.24 -0.04
N SER A 115 12.06 -3.69 -1.29
CA SER A 115 12.93 -3.22 -2.37
C SER A 115 12.70 -1.74 -2.69
N ILE A 116 13.78 -1.05 -3.06
CA ILE A 116 13.76 0.37 -3.45
C ILE A 116 13.58 0.53 -4.99
N GLU A 117 13.68 -0.57 -5.74
CA GLU A 117 13.71 -0.60 -7.22
C GLU A 117 12.32 -0.55 -7.87
#